data_AF-A0A0C9YFS8-F1
#
_entry.id   AF-A0A0C9YFS8-F1
#
_cell.length_a   1.000
_cell.length_b   1.000
_cell.length_c   1.000
_cell.angle_alpha   90.00
_cell.angle_beta   90.00
_cell.angle_gamma   90.00
#
_symmetry.space_group_name_H-M   'P 1'
#
loop_
_entity.id
_entity.type
_entity.pdbx_description
1 polymer ?
#
loop_
_entity_poly.entity_id
_entity_poly.type
_entity_poly.pdbx_seq_one_letter_code
_entity_poly.pdbx_strand_id
1 'polypeptide(L)'
;LLDRHAAAIGYEMWTELGDWIRCRLKKGVCEQGSATQEALDNCGVSITELQEQWANQRVAQLSIRAHVPTKLKKELDTVLSLQADLDTTTKVIQMAQENIERENVTPSVLDALASMERSHARLVVKAEALYSSLNVHDQFPELTNVSLDFVCTLLMAHNLKINICKQAISSFFKWDKLDHAVGGKDKPLGVSFIASSYLLSKE
;
A
#
# COMPACT_ATOMS: atom_id res chain seq x y z
N LEU A 1 13.96 26.14 35.01
CA LEU A 1 12.92 26.45 34.00
C LEU A 1 12.23 25.17 33.52
N LEU A 2 12.98 24.17 33.07
CA LEU A 2 12.43 22.86 32.66
C LEU A 2 11.69 22.12 33.79
N ASP A 3 12.25 22.05 34.99
CA ASP A 3 11.59 21.35 36.12
C ASP A 3 10.27 22.00 36.54
N ARG A 4 10.19 23.32 36.43
CA ARG A 4 8.99 24.09 36.76
C ARG A 4 7.90 23.90 35.71
N HIS A 5 8.29 23.71 34.45
CA HIS A 5 7.39 23.38 33.35
C HIS A 5 6.92 21.92 33.43
N ALA A 6 7.81 21.00 33.76
CA ALA A 6 7.47 19.59 34.01
C ALA A 6 6.51 19.43 35.20
N ALA A 7 6.71 20.20 36.27
CA ALA A 7 5.80 20.22 37.42
C ALA A 7 4.41 20.78 37.06
N ALA A 8 4.35 21.82 36.23
CA ALA A 8 3.10 22.40 35.76
C ALA A 8 2.32 21.43 34.85
N ILE A 9 3.00 20.82 33.88
CA ILE A 9 2.42 19.78 33.01
C ILE A 9 1.95 18.58 33.84
N GLY A 10 2.75 18.15 34.82
CA GLY A 10 2.38 17.08 35.73
C GLY A 10 1.09 17.41 36.48
N TYR A 11 1.00 18.60 37.09
CA TYR A 11 -0.18 19.03 37.83
C TYR A 11 -1.43 19.08 36.96
N GLU A 12 -1.33 19.66 35.75
CA GLU A 12 -2.42 19.76 34.78
C GLU A 12 -2.90 18.37 34.33
N MET A 13 -1.98 17.46 34.00
CA MET A 13 -2.31 16.07 33.64
C MET A 13 -3.00 15.34 34.79
N TRP A 14 -2.56 15.52 36.05
CA TRP A 14 -3.19 14.90 37.21
C TRP A 14 -4.60 15.43 37.46
N THR A 15 -4.82 16.73 37.30
CA THR A 15 -6.15 17.33 37.45
C THR A 15 -7.11 16.90 36.34
N GLU A 16 -6.63 16.79 35.10
CA GLU A 16 -7.46 16.43 33.94
C GLU A 16 -7.65 14.91 33.77
N LEU A 17 -6.83 14.07 34.43
CA LEU A 17 -6.88 12.61 34.27
C LEU A 17 -8.26 12.03 34.59
N GLY A 18 -8.91 12.53 35.65
CA GLY A 18 -10.24 12.07 36.04
C GLY A 18 -11.30 12.36 34.97
N ASP A 19 -11.27 13.57 34.39
CA ASP A 19 -12.16 13.95 33.31
C ASP A 19 -11.83 13.20 32.02
N TRP A 20 -10.55 13.00 31.71
CA TRP A 20 -10.12 12.21 30.57
C TRP A 20 -10.60 10.76 30.67
N ILE A 21 -10.47 10.11 31.83
CA ILE A 21 -10.96 8.74 32.05
C ILE A 21 -12.48 8.69 31.90
N ARG A 22 -13.22 9.64 32.50
CA ARG A 22 -14.69 9.72 32.39
C ARG A 22 -15.14 9.90 30.94
N CYS A 23 -14.52 10.82 30.21
CA CYS A 23 -14.81 11.06 28.80
C CYS A 23 -14.47 9.85 27.93
N ARG A 24 -13.35 9.18 28.19
CA ARG A 24 -12.97 7.97 27.46
C ARG A 24 -13.93 6.82 27.70
N LEU A 25 -14.40 6.64 28.94
CA LEU A 25 -15.39 5.61 29.27
C LEU A 25 -16.73 5.91 28.58
N LYS A 26 -17.21 7.16 28.69
CA LYS A 26 -18.51 7.55 28.14
C LYS A 26 -18.51 7.56 26.61
N LYS A 27 -17.58 8.29 25.98
CA LYS A 27 -17.55 8.48 24.52
C LYS A 27 -16.84 7.33 23.80
N GLY A 28 -15.67 6.93 24.30
CA GLY A 28 -14.84 5.93 23.64
C GLY A 28 -15.32 4.49 23.82
N VAL A 29 -15.99 4.18 24.93
CA VAL A 29 -16.46 2.81 25.21
C VAL A 29 -17.97 2.70 25.06
N CYS A 30 -18.75 3.53 25.75
CA CYS A 30 -20.21 3.39 25.73
C CYS A 30 -20.85 3.87 24.42
N GLU A 31 -20.54 5.10 23.96
CA GLU A 31 -21.12 5.64 22.71
C GLU A 31 -20.62 4.87 21.49
N GLN A 32 -19.30 4.60 21.40
CA GLN A 32 -18.74 3.79 20.32
C GLN A 32 -19.26 2.35 20.34
N GLY A 33 -19.40 1.74 21.53
CA GLY A 33 -19.98 0.41 21.69
C GLY A 33 -21.43 0.37 21.21
N SER A 34 -22.22 1.40 21.54
CA SER A 34 -23.61 1.52 21.10
C SER A 34 -23.71 1.70 19.59
N ALA A 35 -22.88 2.56 18.99
CA ALA A 35 -22.84 2.76 17.54
C ALA A 35 -22.37 1.50 16.78
N THR A 36 -21.41 0.77 17.35
CA THR A 36 -20.94 -0.50 16.78
C THR A 36 -22.00 -1.58 16.90
N GLN A 37 -22.72 -1.63 18.02
CA GLN A 37 -23.84 -2.55 18.21
C GLN A 37 -24.97 -2.26 17.23
N GLU A 38 -25.33 -0.99 17.02
CA GLU A 38 -26.31 -0.58 16.01
C GLU A 38 -25.88 -0.98 14.60
N ALA A 39 -24.59 -0.84 14.26
CA ALA A 39 -24.06 -1.29 12.97
C ALA A 39 -24.09 -2.83 12.83
N LEU A 40 -23.85 -3.58 13.90
CA LEU A 40 -23.95 -5.04 13.91
C LEU A 40 -25.41 -5.50 13.76
N ASP A 41 -26.33 -4.87 14.48
CA ASP A 41 -27.77 -5.15 14.42
C ASP A 41 -28.32 -4.86 13.02
N ASN A 42 -27.86 -3.79 12.38
CA ASN A 42 -28.21 -3.41 11.00
C ASN A 42 -27.61 -4.35 9.92
N CYS A 43 -26.50 -5.02 10.20
CA CYS A 43 -25.89 -5.94 9.24
C CYS A 43 -26.72 -7.21 9.02
N GLY A 44 -27.60 -7.58 9.95
CA GLY A 44 -28.44 -8.78 9.83
C GLY A 44 -27.69 -10.12 9.82
N VAL A 45 -26.38 -10.10 10.10
CA VAL A 45 -25.50 -11.28 10.17
C VAL A 45 -25.31 -11.68 11.63
N SER A 46 -25.32 -12.98 11.90
CA SER A 46 -25.13 -13.48 13.26
C SER A 46 -23.72 -13.15 13.80
N ILE A 47 -23.61 -12.84 15.10
CA ILE A 47 -22.32 -12.56 15.76
C ILE A 47 -21.35 -13.73 15.57
N THR A 48 -21.85 -14.96 15.60
CA THR A 48 -21.07 -16.18 15.40
C THR A 48 -20.46 -16.24 14.00
N GLU A 49 -21.20 -15.82 12.98
CA GLU A 49 -20.71 -15.80 11.60
C GLU A 49 -19.71 -14.67 11.39
N LEU A 50 -19.91 -13.50 12.02
CA LEU A 50 -18.92 -12.41 12.00
C LEU A 50 -17.61 -12.81 12.70
N GLN A 51 -17.68 -13.56 13.80
CA GLN A 51 -16.50 -14.09 14.49
C GLN A 51 -15.76 -15.13 13.63
N GLU A 52 -16.49 -16.00 12.94
CA GLU A 52 -15.91 -16.96 11.99
C GLU A 52 -15.27 -16.24 10.79
N GLN A 53 -15.94 -15.25 10.21
CA GLN A 53 -15.40 -14.42 9.14
C GLN A 53 -14.13 -13.68 9.58
N TRP A 54 -14.11 -13.14 10.79
CA TRP A 54 -12.92 -12.50 11.35
C TRP A 54 -11.76 -13.49 11.56
N ALA A 55 -12.05 -14.70 12.05
CA ALA A 55 -11.06 -15.76 12.19
C ALA A 55 -10.49 -16.18 10.83
N ASN A 56 -11.36 -16.37 9.83
CA ASN A 56 -10.97 -16.69 8.46
C ASN A 56 -10.12 -15.57 7.83
N GLN A 57 -10.49 -14.30 8.06
CA GLN A 57 -9.69 -13.16 7.64
C GLN A 57 -8.31 -13.15 8.29
N ARG A 58 -8.21 -13.40 9.61
CA ARG A 58 -6.92 -13.47 10.30
C ARG A 58 -6.05 -14.59 9.75
N VAL A 59 -6.61 -15.77 9.52
CA VAL A 59 -5.88 -16.90 8.91
C VAL A 59 -5.41 -16.57 7.50
N ALA A 60 -6.25 -15.93 6.68
CA ALA A 60 -5.89 -15.50 5.34
C ALA A 60 -4.80 -14.40 5.33
N GLN A 61 -4.84 -13.47 6.28
CA GLN A 61 -3.85 -12.39 6.41
C GLN A 61 -2.51 -12.86 6.99
N LEU A 62 -2.53 -13.85 7.89
CA LEU A 62 -1.32 -14.44 8.49
C LEU A 62 -0.73 -15.58 7.64
N SER A 63 -1.47 -16.07 6.65
CA SER A 63 -0.97 -17.05 5.68
C SER A 63 0.21 -16.47 4.90
N ILE A 64 1.25 -17.29 4.72
CA ILE A 64 2.43 -17.02 3.88
C ILE A 64 2.01 -16.55 2.48
N ARG A 65 0.82 -16.97 2.01
CA ARG A 65 0.20 -16.56 0.74
C ARG A 65 -0.15 -15.08 0.65
N ALA A 66 -0.23 -14.33 1.76
CA ALA A 66 -0.43 -12.88 1.72
C ALA A 66 0.85 -12.11 1.29
N HIS A 67 2.03 -12.71 1.50
CA HIS A 67 3.32 -12.11 1.13
C HIS A 67 3.80 -12.51 -0.28
N VAL A 68 3.36 -13.69 -0.75
CA VAL A 68 3.65 -14.22 -2.09
C VAL A 68 3.29 -13.24 -3.22
N PRO A 69 2.13 -12.56 -3.24
CA PRO A 69 1.77 -11.61 -4.30
C PRO A 69 2.72 -10.41 -4.39
N THR A 70 3.28 -9.95 -3.27
CA THR A 70 4.18 -8.79 -3.28
C THR A 70 5.55 -9.16 -3.81
N LYS A 71 6.06 -10.35 -3.46
CA LYS A 71 7.31 -10.88 -4.00
C LYS A 71 7.15 -11.21 -5.48
N LEU A 72 6.09 -11.94 -5.85
CA LEU A 72 5.79 -12.29 -7.23
C LEU A 72 5.65 -11.04 -8.11
N LYS A 73 5.01 -9.99 -7.61
CA LYS A 73 4.95 -8.69 -8.30
C LYS A 73 6.34 -8.14 -8.58
N LYS A 74 7.22 -8.06 -7.58
CA LYS A 74 8.57 -7.49 -7.77
C LYS A 74 9.35 -8.26 -8.83
N GLU A 75 9.25 -9.58 -8.79
CA GLU A 75 9.89 -10.47 -9.77
C GLU A 75 9.23 -10.37 -11.17
N LEU A 76 7.93 -10.11 -11.24
CA LEU A 76 7.24 -9.88 -12.52
C LEU A 76 7.57 -8.50 -13.10
N ASP A 77 7.62 -7.45 -12.28
CA ASP A 77 8.00 -6.09 -12.68
C ASP A 77 9.44 -6.07 -13.23
N THR A 78 10.36 -6.84 -12.63
CA THR A 78 11.73 -6.97 -13.15
C THR A 78 11.78 -7.74 -14.47
N VAL A 79 11.00 -8.81 -14.63
CA VAL A 79 10.90 -9.55 -15.91
C VAL A 79 10.30 -8.67 -17.01
N LEU A 80 9.24 -7.91 -16.73
CA LEU A 80 8.65 -6.98 -17.70
C LEU A 80 9.60 -5.86 -18.10
N SER A 81 10.40 -5.33 -17.17
CA SER A 81 11.46 -4.38 -17.49
C SER A 81 12.52 -5.00 -18.40
N LEU A 82 12.96 -6.22 -18.11
CA LEU A 82 13.92 -6.94 -18.94
C LEU A 82 13.37 -7.20 -20.35
N GLN A 83 12.08 -7.50 -20.48
CA GLN A 83 11.41 -7.65 -21.77
C GLN A 83 11.48 -6.35 -22.59
N ALA A 84 11.16 -5.20 -21.97
CA ALA A 84 11.22 -3.90 -22.64
C ALA A 84 12.66 -3.52 -23.07
N ASP A 85 13.66 -3.85 -22.25
CA ASP A 85 15.07 -3.65 -22.58
C ASP A 85 15.52 -4.55 -23.74
N LEU A 86 15.05 -5.81 -23.77
CA LEU A 86 15.31 -6.74 -24.86
C LEU A 86 14.66 -6.28 -26.17
N ASP A 87 13.42 -5.80 -26.14
CA ASP A 87 12.72 -5.25 -27.30
C ASP A 87 13.43 -4.00 -27.85
N THR A 88 13.92 -3.15 -26.95
CA THR A 88 14.73 -1.97 -27.32
C THR A 88 16.03 -2.40 -27.98
N THR A 89 16.70 -3.41 -27.42
CA THR A 89 17.94 -3.96 -27.98
C THR A 89 17.70 -4.62 -29.34
N THR A 90 16.58 -5.31 -29.54
CA THR A 90 16.18 -5.88 -30.84
C THR A 90 16.06 -4.79 -31.90
N LYS A 91 15.38 -3.69 -31.58
CA LYS A 91 15.23 -2.54 -32.49
C LYS A 91 16.57 -1.92 -32.85
N VAL A 92 17.47 -1.78 -31.87
CA VAL A 92 18.82 -1.23 -32.09
C VAL A 92 19.67 -2.16 -32.99
N ILE A 93 19.60 -3.49 -32.78
CA ILE A 93 20.29 -4.46 -33.63
C ILE A 93 19.75 -4.38 -35.07
N GLN A 94 18.43 -4.30 -35.25
CA GLN A 94 17.82 -4.13 -36.58
C GLN A 94 18.26 -2.82 -37.26
N MET A 95 18.24 -1.71 -36.53
CA MET A 95 18.74 -0.43 -37.08
C MET A 95 20.22 -0.49 -37.45
N ALA A 96 21.03 -1.20 -36.66
CA ALA A 96 22.44 -1.41 -36.96
C ALA A 96 22.63 -2.28 -38.22
N GLN A 97 21.85 -3.36 -38.37
CA GLN A 97 21.82 -4.19 -39.59
C GLN A 97 21.47 -3.35 -40.82
N GLU A 98 20.38 -2.57 -40.78
CA GLU A 98 19.92 -1.74 -41.90
C GLU A 98 20.96 -0.67 -42.31
N ASN A 99 21.69 -0.10 -41.34
CA ASN A 99 22.74 0.87 -41.63
C ASN A 99 23.99 0.21 -42.21
N ILE A 100 24.35 -0.99 -41.72
CA ILE A 100 25.48 -1.78 -42.21
C ILE A 100 25.21 -2.31 -43.63
N GLU A 101 23.96 -2.64 -43.98
CA GLU A 101 23.60 -3.01 -45.35
C GLU A 101 23.70 -1.84 -46.35
N ARG A 102 23.58 -0.60 -45.86
CA ARG A 102 23.67 0.63 -46.67
C ARG A 102 25.11 1.11 -46.91
N GLU A 103 26.03 0.80 -46.01
CA GLU A 103 27.44 1.17 -46.11
C GLU A 103 28.27 -0.06 -46.55
N ASN A 104 29.30 0.10 -47.39
CA ASN A 104 30.18 -1.04 -47.71
C ASN A 104 31.09 -1.34 -46.50
N VAL A 105 30.65 -2.25 -45.62
CA VAL A 105 31.22 -2.44 -44.27
C VAL A 105 32.34 -3.48 -44.19
N THR A 106 33.29 -3.23 -43.28
CA THR A 106 34.46 -4.05 -42.93
C THR A 106 34.09 -5.36 -42.20
N PRO A 107 34.75 -6.50 -42.47
CA PRO A 107 34.44 -7.80 -41.85
C PRO A 107 34.41 -7.81 -40.31
N SER A 108 35.25 -6.98 -39.67
CA SER A 108 35.30 -6.80 -38.21
C SER A 108 33.96 -6.32 -37.60
N VAL A 109 33.24 -5.45 -38.31
CA VAL A 109 31.95 -4.91 -37.84
C VAL A 109 30.85 -5.97 -37.97
N LEU A 110 30.91 -6.81 -39.02
CA LEU A 110 30.00 -7.95 -39.19
C LEU A 110 30.21 -9.00 -38.09
N ASP A 111 31.46 -9.29 -37.72
CA ASP A 111 31.76 -10.23 -36.63
C ASP A 111 31.27 -9.70 -35.26
N ALA A 112 31.41 -8.40 -35.02
CA ALA A 112 30.89 -7.75 -33.81
C ALA A 112 29.35 -7.80 -33.76
N LEU A 113 28.68 -7.56 -34.88
CA LEU A 113 27.22 -7.65 -35.00
C LEU A 113 26.72 -9.08 -34.74
N ALA A 114 27.33 -10.07 -35.37
CA ALA A 114 26.99 -11.48 -35.15
C ALA A 114 27.23 -11.92 -33.70
N SER A 115 28.25 -11.36 -33.03
CA SER A 115 28.49 -11.57 -31.60
C SER A 115 27.39 -10.96 -30.74
N MET A 116 26.94 -9.75 -31.09
CA MET A 116 25.86 -9.05 -30.41
C MET A 116 24.52 -9.80 -30.57
N GLU A 117 24.17 -10.23 -31.78
CA GLU A 117 22.99 -11.08 -32.05
C GLU A 117 23.00 -12.38 -31.25
N ARG A 118 24.14 -13.10 -31.21
CA ARG A 118 24.28 -14.31 -30.40
C ARG A 118 24.09 -14.05 -28.90
N SER A 119 24.60 -12.92 -28.41
CA SER A 119 24.44 -12.54 -27.02
C SER A 119 22.99 -12.14 -26.67
N HIS A 120 22.30 -11.46 -27.59
CA HIS A 120 20.88 -11.10 -27.48
C HIS A 120 19.99 -12.35 -27.48
N ALA A 121 20.18 -13.27 -28.44
CA ALA A 121 19.45 -14.53 -28.48
C ALA A 121 19.61 -15.35 -27.18
N ARG A 122 20.81 -15.36 -26.61
CA ARG A 122 21.08 -16.02 -25.32
C ARG A 122 20.39 -15.32 -24.14
N LEU A 123 20.25 -13.99 -24.17
CA LEU A 123 19.55 -13.24 -23.14
C LEU A 123 18.03 -13.47 -23.22
N VAL A 124 17.45 -13.54 -24.43
CA VAL A 124 16.03 -13.88 -24.64
C VAL A 124 15.70 -15.23 -24.03
N VAL A 125 16.46 -16.28 -24.36
CA VAL A 125 16.26 -17.63 -23.80
C VAL A 125 16.37 -17.65 -22.27
N LYS A 126 17.27 -16.85 -21.68
CA LYS A 126 17.39 -16.74 -20.22
C LYS A 126 16.21 -16.02 -19.59
N ALA A 127 15.65 -14.99 -20.24
CA ALA A 127 14.46 -14.29 -19.76
C ALA A 127 13.23 -15.22 -19.78
N GLU A 128 13.07 -16.03 -20.83
CA GLU A 128 12.02 -17.05 -20.92
C GLU A 128 12.18 -18.15 -19.84
N ALA A 129 13.42 -18.56 -19.55
CA ALA A 129 13.70 -19.51 -18.48
C ALA A 129 13.43 -18.93 -17.07
N LEU A 130 13.74 -17.66 -16.83
CA LEU A 130 13.39 -16.94 -15.59
C LEU A 130 11.89 -16.81 -15.42
N TYR A 131 11.16 -16.56 -16.50
CA TYR A 131 9.70 -16.54 -16.49
C TYR A 131 9.12 -17.92 -16.13
N SER A 132 9.65 -18.98 -16.73
CA SER A 132 9.25 -20.36 -16.44
C SER A 132 9.58 -20.78 -14.99
N SER A 133 10.67 -20.26 -14.41
CA SER A 133 11.07 -20.56 -13.03
C SER A 133 10.30 -19.77 -11.96
N LEU A 134 9.64 -18.67 -12.33
CA LEU A 134 8.73 -17.93 -11.44
C LEU A 134 7.56 -18.80 -10.95
N ASN A 135 7.29 -19.91 -11.64
CA ASN A 135 6.44 -21.02 -11.21
C ASN A 135 5.08 -20.57 -10.66
N VAL A 136 4.47 -19.59 -11.35
CA VAL A 136 3.16 -19.03 -11.00
C VAL A 136 2.08 -20.11 -11.00
N HIS A 137 2.22 -21.11 -11.88
CA HIS A 137 1.28 -22.21 -12.04
C HIS A 137 1.35 -23.24 -10.89
N ASP A 138 2.51 -23.53 -10.32
CA ASP A 138 2.60 -24.43 -9.15
C ASP A 138 2.12 -23.75 -7.86
N GLN A 139 2.31 -22.43 -7.72
CA GLN A 139 1.81 -21.68 -6.55
C GLN A 139 0.31 -21.34 -6.64
N PHE A 140 -0.20 -21.24 -7.88
CA PHE A 140 -1.59 -20.92 -8.20
C PHE A 140 -2.07 -21.81 -9.37
N PRO A 141 -2.43 -23.08 -9.08
CA PRO A 141 -2.89 -24.02 -10.11
C PRO A 141 -4.20 -23.58 -10.78
N GLU A 142 -4.90 -22.60 -10.20
CA GLU A 142 -6.07 -21.92 -10.76
C GLU A 142 -5.72 -21.06 -11.98
N LEU A 143 -4.45 -20.68 -12.17
CA LEU A 143 -3.97 -19.79 -13.23
C LEU A 143 -3.27 -20.53 -14.40
N THR A 144 -3.25 -21.87 -14.39
CA THR A 144 -2.49 -22.72 -15.34
C THR A 144 -2.89 -22.56 -16.82
N ASN A 145 -4.10 -22.10 -17.10
CA ASN A 145 -4.61 -21.91 -18.47
C ASN A 145 -4.92 -20.44 -18.81
N VAL A 146 -4.32 -19.50 -18.09
CA VAL A 146 -4.66 -18.07 -18.21
C VAL A 146 -3.53 -17.33 -18.92
N SER A 147 -3.88 -16.43 -19.85
CA SER A 147 -2.88 -15.64 -20.60
C SER A 147 -2.09 -14.70 -19.68
N LEU A 148 -0.82 -14.47 -20.01
CA LEU A 148 0.07 -13.58 -19.26
C LEU A 148 -0.52 -12.17 -19.08
N ASP A 149 -1.05 -11.59 -20.16
CA ASP A 149 -1.71 -10.28 -20.12
C ASP A 149 -2.85 -10.22 -19.11
N PHE A 150 -3.61 -11.31 -18.98
CA PHE A 150 -4.68 -11.39 -18.00
C PHE A 150 -4.13 -11.48 -16.57
N VAL A 151 -3.09 -12.26 -16.33
CA VAL A 151 -2.44 -12.36 -15.00
C VAL A 151 -1.86 -11.00 -14.59
N CYS A 152 -1.19 -10.30 -15.49
CA CYS A 152 -0.70 -8.94 -15.28
C CYS A 152 -1.85 -7.98 -14.94
N THR A 153 -2.93 -8.01 -15.73
CA THR A 153 -4.13 -7.17 -15.52
C THR A 153 -4.77 -7.45 -14.16
N LEU A 154 -4.89 -8.73 -13.78
CA LEU A 154 -5.47 -9.16 -12.52
C LEU A 154 -4.62 -8.69 -11.32
N LEU A 155 -3.29 -8.79 -11.42
CA LEU A 155 -2.36 -8.32 -10.40
C LEU A 155 -2.44 -6.79 -10.22
N MET A 156 -2.55 -6.06 -11.33
CA MET A 156 -2.75 -4.60 -11.32
C MET A 156 -4.08 -4.22 -10.68
N ALA A 157 -5.18 -4.89 -11.04
CA ALA A 157 -6.51 -4.65 -10.48
C ALA A 157 -6.56 -4.94 -8.96
N HIS A 158 -5.94 -6.04 -8.52
CA HIS A 158 -5.83 -6.38 -7.10
C HIS A 158 -5.07 -5.30 -6.31
N ASN A 159 -3.98 -4.77 -6.86
CA ASN A 159 -3.23 -3.68 -6.24
C ASN A 159 -4.01 -2.37 -6.18
N LEU A 160 -4.74 -2.04 -7.25
CA LEU A 160 -5.60 -0.87 -7.27
C LEU A 160 -6.67 -0.96 -6.18
N LYS A 161 -7.29 -2.14 -6.02
CA LYS A 161 -8.21 -2.43 -4.91
C LYS A 161 -7.55 -2.21 -3.55
N ILE A 162 -6.37 -2.79 -3.30
CA ILE A 162 -5.64 -2.60 -2.03
C ILE A 162 -5.33 -1.12 -1.77
N ASN A 163 -4.89 -0.38 -2.79
CA ASN A 163 -4.58 1.04 -2.67
C ASN A 163 -5.82 1.87 -2.34
N ILE A 164 -6.94 1.59 -3.00
CA ILE A 164 -8.23 2.23 -2.69
C ILE A 164 -8.65 1.93 -1.25
N CYS A 165 -8.53 0.67 -0.80
CA CYS A 165 -8.83 0.31 0.59
C CYS A 165 -7.93 1.05 1.59
N LYS A 166 -6.61 1.11 1.34
CA LYS A 166 -5.66 1.87 2.18
C LYS A 166 -5.99 3.35 2.21
N GLN A 167 -6.35 3.93 1.07
CA GLN A 167 -6.72 5.33 0.95
C GLN A 167 -8.05 5.62 1.66
N ALA A 168 -9.03 4.73 1.56
CA ALA A 168 -10.30 4.84 2.28
C ALA A 168 -10.08 4.76 3.80
N ILE A 169 -9.28 3.80 4.27
CA ILE A 169 -8.90 3.66 5.68
C ILE A 169 -8.16 4.92 6.16
N SER A 170 -7.17 5.39 5.39
CA SER A 170 -6.43 6.61 5.73
C SER A 170 -7.31 7.87 5.72
N SER A 171 -8.29 7.94 4.81
CA SER A 171 -9.25 9.04 4.76
C SER A 171 -10.19 8.98 5.96
N PHE A 172 -10.63 7.79 6.36
CA PHE A 172 -11.41 7.57 7.57
C PHE A 172 -10.66 8.06 8.81
N PHE A 173 -9.39 7.69 8.98
CA PHE A 173 -8.54 8.21 10.06
C PHE A 173 -8.24 9.72 9.94
N LYS A 174 -8.27 10.30 8.73
CA LYS A 174 -8.13 11.75 8.54
C LYS A 174 -9.39 12.49 8.99
N TRP A 175 -10.58 11.95 8.73
CA TRP A 175 -11.84 12.48 9.24
C TRP A 175 -11.91 12.40 10.77
N ASP A 176 -11.47 11.29 11.36
CA ASP A 176 -11.33 11.11 12.82
C ASP A 176 -10.36 12.15 13.45
N LYS A 177 -9.31 12.52 12.72
CA LYS A 177 -8.32 13.53 13.14
C LYS A 177 -8.82 14.98 12.95
N LEU A 178 -9.63 15.25 11.93
CA LEU A 178 -10.29 16.54 11.69
C LEU A 178 -11.44 16.79 12.68
N ASP A 179 -12.20 15.75 13.01
CA ASP A 179 -13.22 15.76 14.06
C ASP A 179 -12.58 16.09 15.42
N HIS A 180 -11.35 15.63 15.67
CA HIS A 180 -10.55 16.12 16.79
C HIS A 180 -10.22 17.62 16.65
N ALA A 181 -9.67 18.10 15.53
CA ALA A 181 -9.10 19.46 15.45
C ALA A 181 -10.10 20.65 15.52
N VAL A 182 -11.37 20.50 15.13
CA VAL A 182 -12.33 21.63 15.02
C VAL A 182 -12.86 22.12 16.37
N GLY A 183 -12.88 21.23 17.34
CA GLY A 183 -13.79 21.47 18.44
C GLY A 183 -13.99 20.26 19.30
N GLY A 184 -13.10 19.27 19.13
CA GLY A 184 -13.32 17.84 19.32
C GLY A 184 -14.62 17.42 18.67
N LYS A 185 -15.13 16.26 19.07
CA LYS A 185 -16.57 16.32 19.28
C LYS A 185 -16.94 17.19 20.49
N ASP A 186 -16.04 17.42 21.47
CA ASP A 186 -16.10 18.56 22.44
C ASP A 186 -14.71 19.10 22.97
N LYS A 187 -13.69 19.19 22.12
CA LYS A 187 -12.36 19.89 22.14
C LYS A 187 -11.09 19.18 22.66
N PRO A 188 -10.09 18.90 21.79
CA PRO A 188 -8.70 18.61 22.12
C PRO A 188 -7.75 19.81 21.88
N LEU A 189 -6.74 19.86 22.76
CA LEU A 189 -5.35 20.34 22.61
C LEU A 189 -5.07 21.62 21.80
N GLY A 190 -4.93 22.73 22.54
CA GLY A 190 -3.96 23.77 22.23
C GLY A 190 -4.52 25.11 21.77
N VAL A 191 -4.50 26.08 22.70
CA VAL A 191 -4.35 27.54 22.53
C VAL A 191 -5.42 28.35 21.78
N SER A 192 -6.33 29.00 22.54
CA SER A 192 -6.54 30.47 22.49
C SER A 192 -7.55 30.95 23.54
N PHE A 193 -7.13 31.13 24.80
CA PHE A 193 -7.85 31.97 25.77
C PHE A 193 -6.86 32.95 26.42
N ILE A 194 -6.17 33.74 25.59
CA ILE A 194 -5.49 34.98 26.05
C ILE A 194 -6.34 36.23 25.72
N ALA A 195 -7.43 36.10 24.96
CA ALA A 195 -8.28 37.23 24.60
C ALA A 195 -9.61 37.24 25.37
N SER A 196 -9.58 37.31 26.70
CA SER A 196 -10.77 37.71 27.47
C SER A 196 -10.48 38.26 28.87
N SER A 197 -9.37 38.98 29.05
CA SER A 197 -9.07 39.73 30.29
C SER A 197 -9.03 41.26 30.10
N TYR A 198 -9.44 41.79 28.94
CA TYR A 198 -9.44 43.24 28.66
C TYR A 198 -10.81 43.94 28.67
N LEU A 199 -11.89 43.29 29.14
CA LEU A 199 -13.23 43.91 29.12
C LEU A 199 -14.06 43.77 30.41
N LEU A 200 -13.43 43.68 31.57
CA LEU A 200 -14.15 43.88 32.85
C LEU A 200 -13.21 44.47 33.92
N SER A 201 -12.82 45.73 33.71
CA SER A 201 -12.39 46.62 34.80
C SER A 201 -12.61 48.09 34.39
N LYS A 202 -13.85 48.40 34.04
CA LYS A 202 -14.41 49.74 34.14
C LYS A 202 -15.79 49.58 34.78
N GLU A 203 -15.78 49.55 36.10
CA GLU A 203 -16.72 50.22 37.01
C GLU A 203 -16.14 50.15 38.42
#